data_AF-A0A7C7RZ51-F1
#
_entry.id   AF-A0A7C7RZ51-F1
#
_cell.length_a   1.000
_cell.length_b   1.000
_cell.length_c   1.000
_cell.angle_alpha   90.00
_cell.angle_beta   90.00
_cell.angle_gamma   90.00
#
_symmetry.space_group_name_H-M   'P 1'
#
loop_
_entity.id
_entity.type
_entity.pdbx_description
1 polymer ?
#
loop_
_entity_poly.entity_id
_entity_poly.type
_entity_poly.pdbx_seq_one_letter_code
_entity_poly.pdbx_strand_id
1 'polypeptide(L)'
;MSFILWYLLITLLGALVFPLAYKLLPALPARGYVFSRALGLLLWGYFFWILGIFHIIPNSIGGELVALALLAALGFWAWRTLETGELRRWLRRQRRMILVVETLFLVAFAGWAIVRAANPDIAGTEKPMELAFINAILRSPTLPPNDPWLSGYSISYYYFGYVLIAMLARLTATSGSVAFNLGLALTFALGTVGSYGVLHNLLAGRKRQTAARPSVFSGLLAPFFVLITSNLSGLLQYLHARGVFWQQTAAGEWVSPVWAWLDIGRFAQPPTGNLLPFWWWWQGSRIVQDYDYLWNNKG
;
A
#
# COMPACT_ATOMS: atom_id res chain seq x y z
N MET A 1 -14.47 15.56 -6.36
CA MET A 1 -15.15 15.34 -5.06
C MET A 1 -14.67 14.06 -4.37
N SER A 2 -14.61 12.92 -5.06
CA SER A 2 -14.23 11.60 -4.52
C SER A 2 -12.94 11.58 -3.71
N PHE A 3 -11.86 12.20 -4.22
CA PHE A 3 -10.57 12.30 -3.52
C PHE A 3 -10.70 12.90 -2.11
N ILE A 4 -11.45 14.00 -1.99
CA ILE A 4 -11.63 14.71 -0.71
C ILE A 4 -12.42 13.83 0.26
N LEU A 5 -13.50 13.19 -0.20
CA LEU A 5 -14.30 12.29 0.63
C LEU A 5 -13.47 11.12 1.16
N TRP A 6 -12.63 10.51 0.31
CA TRP A 6 -11.72 9.45 0.71
C TRP A 6 -10.70 9.92 1.74
N TYR A 7 -10.09 11.10 1.51
CA TYR A 7 -9.13 11.69 2.45
C TYR A 7 -9.76 11.98 3.82
N LEU A 8 -10.99 12.52 3.84
CA LEU A 8 -11.71 12.80 5.07
C LEU A 8 -12.11 11.50 5.79
N LEU A 9 -12.63 10.52 5.06
CA LEU A 9 -13.06 9.24 5.64
C LEU A 9 -11.88 8.47 6.24
N ILE A 10 -10.75 8.34 5.54
CA ILE A 10 -9.59 7.65 6.10
C ILE A 10 -8.98 8.40 7.30
N THR A 11 -9.03 9.74 7.28
CA THR A 11 -8.59 10.56 8.42
C THR A 11 -9.52 10.39 9.62
N LEU A 12 -10.84 10.31 9.39
CA LEU A 12 -11.82 10.00 10.44
C LEU A 12 -11.56 8.63 11.05
N LEU A 13 -11.36 7.58 10.24
CA LEU A 13 -11.04 6.23 10.72
C LEU A 13 -9.78 6.23 11.58
N GLY A 14 -8.73 6.93 11.13
CA GLY A 14 -7.51 7.10 11.91
C GLY A 14 -7.75 7.81 13.24
N ALA A 15 -8.56 8.87 13.26
CA ALA A 15 -8.89 9.61 14.48
C ALA A 15 -9.69 8.76 15.48
N LEU A 16 -10.68 7.99 15.00
CA LEU A 16 -11.50 7.11 15.84
C LEU A 16 -10.66 6.04 16.55
N VAL A 17 -9.68 5.48 15.85
CA VAL A 17 -8.84 4.39 16.37
C VAL A 17 -7.59 4.88 17.09
N PHE A 18 -7.20 6.14 16.92
CA PHE A 18 -5.98 6.64 17.54
C PHE A 18 -5.90 6.43 19.07
N PRO A 19 -6.95 6.68 19.89
CA PRO A 19 -6.90 6.39 21.32
C PRO A 19 -6.62 4.92 21.64
N LEU A 20 -7.15 4.00 20.84
CA LEU A 20 -6.88 2.57 20.96
C LEU A 20 -5.43 2.25 20.60
N ALA A 21 -4.93 2.76 19.46
CA ALA A 21 -3.55 2.58 19.04
C ALA A 21 -2.56 3.15 20.08
N TYR A 22 -2.89 4.28 20.67
CA TYR A 22 -2.12 4.95 21.72
C TYR A 22 -1.94 4.09 22.97
N LYS A 23 -2.98 3.33 23.34
CA LYS A 23 -2.96 2.38 24.45
C LYS A 23 -2.23 1.08 24.15
N LEU A 24 -2.47 0.51 22.96
CA LEU A 24 -1.91 -0.78 22.57
C LEU A 24 -0.43 -0.70 22.21
N LEU A 25 0.06 0.48 21.81
CA LEU A 25 1.45 0.68 21.37
C LEU A 25 2.20 1.67 22.29
N PRO A 26 2.25 1.44 23.62
CA PRO A 26 2.85 2.38 24.56
C PRO A 26 4.39 2.44 24.42
N ALA A 27 4.99 1.36 23.94
CA ALA A 27 6.44 1.25 23.71
C ALA A 27 6.91 2.08 22.51
N LEU A 28 6.01 2.44 21.59
CA LEU A 28 6.38 3.23 20.41
C LEU A 28 6.39 4.72 20.74
N PRO A 29 7.46 5.46 20.40
CA PRO A 29 7.52 6.92 20.60
C PRO A 29 6.37 7.68 19.93
N ALA A 30 5.92 7.20 18.77
CA ALA A 30 4.78 7.74 18.03
C ALA A 30 3.40 7.26 18.55
N ARG A 31 3.35 6.40 19.58
CA ARG A 31 2.13 5.87 20.21
C ARG A 31 1.08 5.39 19.19
N GLY A 32 1.53 4.73 18.13
CA GLY A 32 0.64 4.21 17.08
C GLY A 32 0.00 5.24 16.15
N TYR A 33 0.25 6.55 16.29
CA TYR A 33 -0.39 7.59 15.47
C TYR A 33 -0.17 7.39 13.97
N VAL A 34 1.05 7.02 13.58
CA VAL A 34 1.40 6.82 12.16
C VAL A 34 0.63 5.67 11.52
N PHE A 35 0.25 4.67 12.32
CA PHE A 35 -0.46 3.47 11.85
C PHE A 35 -1.98 3.59 12.02
N SER A 36 -2.49 4.68 12.61
CA SER A 36 -3.89 4.80 13.00
C SER A 36 -4.85 4.71 11.82
N ARG A 37 -4.51 5.30 10.67
CA ARG A 37 -5.31 5.22 9.44
C ARG A 37 -5.44 3.80 8.92
N ALA A 38 -4.32 3.09 8.84
CA ALA A 38 -4.29 1.70 8.39
C ALA A 38 -5.03 0.79 9.38
N LEU A 39 -4.78 0.97 10.67
CA LEU A 39 -5.47 0.21 11.73
C LEU A 39 -6.98 0.50 11.73
N GLY A 40 -7.37 1.76 11.54
CA GLY A 40 -8.78 2.17 11.43
C GLY A 40 -9.49 1.50 10.26
N LEU A 41 -8.87 1.51 9.08
CA LEU A 41 -9.40 0.81 7.90
C LEU A 41 -9.50 -0.69 8.12
N LEU A 42 -8.46 -1.31 8.69
CA LEU A 42 -8.43 -2.75 8.96
C LEU A 42 -9.47 -3.17 9.99
N LEU A 43 -9.61 -2.46 11.11
CA LEU A 43 -10.58 -2.80 12.15
C LEU A 43 -12.02 -2.56 11.69
N TRP A 44 -12.27 -1.44 11.01
CA TRP A 44 -13.59 -1.16 10.42
C TRP A 44 -13.99 -2.26 9.43
N GLY A 45 -13.08 -2.59 8.51
CA GLY A 45 -13.27 -3.65 7.55
C GLY A 45 -13.41 -5.02 8.18
N TYR A 46 -12.62 -5.33 9.21
CA TYR A 46 -12.67 -6.61 9.90
C TYR A 46 -14.00 -6.80 10.62
N PHE A 47 -14.49 -5.80 11.36
CA PHE A 47 -15.81 -5.86 11.99
C PHE A 47 -16.92 -6.03 10.94
N PHE A 48 -16.87 -5.29 9.85
CA PHE A 48 -17.84 -5.44 8.78
C PHE A 48 -17.81 -6.84 8.16
N TRP A 49 -16.61 -7.30 7.80
CA TRP A 49 -16.40 -8.59 7.16
C TRP A 49 -16.83 -9.74 8.07
N ILE A 50 -16.36 -9.79 9.32
CA ILE A 50 -16.66 -10.91 10.22
C ILE A 50 -18.15 -10.98 10.56
N LEU A 51 -18.79 -9.85 10.83
CA LEU A 51 -20.24 -9.81 11.09
C LEU A 51 -21.05 -10.15 9.84
N GLY A 52 -20.56 -9.77 8.65
CA GLY A 52 -21.16 -10.12 7.37
C GLY A 52 -21.04 -11.62 7.05
N ILE A 53 -19.90 -12.25 7.33
CA ILE A 53 -19.68 -13.70 7.17
C ILE A 53 -20.65 -14.50 8.05
N PHE A 54 -20.92 -14.03 9.28
CA PHE A 54 -21.91 -14.64 10.16
C PHE A 54 -23.35 -14.22 9.87
N HIS A 55 -23.58 -13.44 8.80
CA HIS A 55 -24.90 -12.90 8.43
C HIS A 55 -25.59 -12.08 9.53
N ILE A 56 -24.82 -11.49 10.45
CA ILE A 56 -25.34 -10.60 11.52
C ILE A 56 -25.73 -9.24 10.92
N ILE A 57 -24.97 -8.76 9.94
CA ILE A 57 -25.25 -7.52 9.22
C ILE A 57 -25.26 -7.77 7.71
N PRO A 58 -26.11 -7.06 6.95
CA PRO A 58 -26.12 -7.15 5.49
C PRO A 58 -24.95 -6.39 4.86
N ASN A 59 -24.56 -6.77 3.64
CA ASN A 59 -23.54 -6.04 2.86
C ASN A 59 -24.15 -4.76 2.25
N SER A 60 -24.35 -3.77 3.10
CA SER A 60 -25.04 -2.51 2.78
C SER A 60 -24.40 -1.34 3.54
N ILE A 61 -24.78 -0.11 3.18
CA ILE A 61 -24.38 1.10 3.91
C ILE A 61 -24.74 0.97 5.40
N GLY A 62 -25.92 0.44 5.72
CA GLY A 62 -26.35 0.24 7.11
C GLY A 62 -25.41 -0.69 7.89
N GLY A 63 -25.00 -1.81 7.29
CA GLY A 63 -24.04 -2.74 7.90
C GLY A 63 -22.67 -2.09 8.10
N GLU A 64 -22.19 -1.34 7.11
CA GLU A 64 -20.93 -0.60 7.19
C GLU A 64 -20.96 0.46 8.32
N LEU A 65 -22.09 1.14 8.51
CA LEU A 65 -22.30 2.10 9.60
C LEU A 65 -22.38 1.42 10.98
N VAL A 66 -22.98 0.23 11.09
CA VAL A 66 -22.94 -0.55 12.34
C VAL A 66 -21.50 -0.92 12.71
N ALA A 67 -20.72 -1.42 11.74
CA ALA A 67 -19.29 -1.71 11.96
C ALA A 67 -18.50 -0.45 12.35
N LEU A 68 -18.82 0.71 11.74
CA LEU A 68 -18.22 1.99 12.10
C LEU A 68 -18.59 2.42 13.53
N ALA A 69 -19.84 2.21 13.94
CA ALA A 69 -20.31 2.52 15.28
C ALA A 69 -19.60 1.65 16.33
N LEU A 70 -19.39 0.36 16.06
CA LEU A 70 -18.58 -0.53 16.92
C LEU A 70 -17.14 -0.02 17.06
N LEU A 71 -16.53 0.41 15.95
CA LEU A 71 -15.18 0.97 15.97
C LEU A 71 -15.12 2.28 16.78
N ALA A 72 -16.11 3.17 16.60
CA ALA A 72 -16.22 4.40 17.35
C ALA A 72 -16.43 4.15 18.84
N ALA A 73 -17.26 3.16 19.22
CA ALA A 73 -17.47 2.75 20.60
C ALA A 73 -16.17 2.24 21.24
N LEU A 74 -15.41 1.40 20.53
CA LEU A 74 -14.11 0.90 20.98
C LEU A 74 -13.09 2.04 21.15
N GLY A 75 -13.02 2.95 20.18
CA GLY A 75 -12.17 4.15 20.25
C GLY A 75 -12.53 5.07 21.42
N PHE A 76 -13.83 5.31 21.64
CA PHE A 76 -14.34 6.10 22.75
C PHE A 76 -14.04 5.44 24.11
N TRP A 77 -14.25 4.14 24.24
CA TRP A 77 -13.87 3.37 25.44
C TRP A 77 -12.37 3.49 25.74
N ALA A 78 -11.52 3.34 24.72
CA ALA A 78 -10.08 3.50 24.86
C ALA A 78 -9.70 4.94 25.28
N TRP A 79 -10.40 5.95 24.76
CA TRP A 79 -10.19 7.35 25.13
C TRP A 79 -10.62 7.66 26.57
N ARG A 80 -11.77 7.16 27.01
CA ARG A 80 -12.31 7.37 28.37
C ARG A 80 -11.43 6.80 29.47
N THR A 81 -10.61 5.83 29.13
CA THR A 81 -9.70 5.14 30.05
C THR A 81 -8.28 5.73 30.03
N LEU A 82 -8.05 6.86 29.35
CA LEU A 82 -6.82 7.66 29.41
C LEU A 82 -6.90 8.72 30.51
N GLU A 83 -5.74 9.14 31.01
CA GLU A 83 -5.70 10.27 31.96
C GLU A 83 -6.19 11.56 31.29
N THR A 84 -6.93 12.37 32.06
CA THR A 84 -7.50 13.62 31.54
C THR A 84 -6.39 14.54 31.03
N GLY A 85 -6.48 14.92 29.75
CA GLY A 85 -5.49 15.79 29.11
C GLY A 85 -4.18 15.12 28.68
N GLU A 86 -3.98 13.81 28.93
CA GLU A 86 -2.80 13.07 28.46
C GLU A 86 -2.64 13.14 26.94
N LEU A 87 -3.69 12.80 26.21
CA LEU A 87 -3.69 12.83 24.75
C LEU A 87 -3.38 14.23 24.21
N ARG A 88 -3.96 15.27 24.81
CA ARG A 88 -3.72 16.67 24.42
C ARG A 88 -2.27 17.09 24.67
N ARG A 89 -1.68 16.68 25.80
CA ARG A 89 -0.25 16.91 26.11
C ARG A 89 0.64 16.20 25.09
N TRP A 90 0.33 14.95 24.75
CA TRP A 90 1.08 14.19 23.76
C TRP A 90 0.99 14.84 22.36
N LEU A 91 -0.20 15.23 21.90
CA LEU A 91 -0.41 15.90 20.61
C LEU A 91 0.43 17.17 20.50
N ARG A 92 0.45 18.00 21.56
CA ARG A 92 1.29 19.21 21.60
C ARG A 92 2.78 18.87 21.53
N ARG A 93 3.23 17.84 22.25
CA ARG A 93 4.62 17.39 22.28
C ARG A 93 5.08 16.84 20.93
N GLN A 94 4.22 16.12 20.21
CA GLN A 94 4.53 15.47 18.94
C GLN A 94 4.07 16.23 17.70
N ARG A 95 3.65 17.49 17.83
CA ARG A 95 3.09 18.31 16.73
C ARG A 95 3.94 18.30 15.45
N ARG A 96 5.27 18.30 15.57
CA ARG A 96 6.17 18.30 14.41
C ARG A 96 6.13 16.97 13.66
N MET A 97 6.13 15.84 14.38
CA MET A 97 5.98 14.51 13.78
C MET A 97 4.61 14.38 13.12
N ILE A 98 3.56 14.84 13.80
CA ILE A 98 2.19 14.85 13.27
C ILE A 98 2.15 15.62 11.95
N LEU A 99 2.63 16.86 11.92
CA LEU A 99 2.67 17.67 10.69
C LEU A 99 3.43 16.97 9.55
N VAL A 100 4.56 16.32 9.84
CA VAL A 100 5.31 15.55 8.83
C VAL A 100 4.48 14.38 8.32
N VAL A 101 3.84 13.60 9.20
CA VAL A 101 3.02 12.44 8.82
C VAL A 101 1.81 12.86 7.99
N GLU A 102 1.10 13.91 8.42
CA GLU A 102 -0.08 14.43 7.71
C GLU A 102 0.28 15.00 6.34
N THR A 103 1.37 15.77 6.26
CA THR A 103 1.87 16.31 4.99
C THR A 103 2.33 15.18 4.07
N LEU A 104 3.08 14.21 4.59
CA LEU A 104 3.57 13.07 3.84
C LEU A 104 2.42 12.21 3.31
N PHE A 105 1.40 11.95 4.14
CA PHE A 105 0.20 11.24 3.71
C PHE A 105 -0.52 11.98 2.59
N LEU A 106 -0.77 13.28 2.76
CA LEU A 106 -1.47 14.10 1.76
C LEU A 106 -0.70 14.14 0.44
N VAL A 107 0.62 14.40 0.47
CA VAL A 107 1.46 14.46 -0.72
C VAL A 107 1.53 13.10 -1.41
N ALA A 108 1.69 12.00 -0.67
CA ALA A 108 1.72 10.66 -1.25
C ALA A 108 0.37 10.26 -1.86
N PHE A 109 -0.73 10.55 -1.17
CA PHE A 109 -2.07 10.22 -1.66
C PHE A 109 -2.44 11.05 -2.90
N ALA A 110 -2.21 12.37 -2.86
CA ALA A 110 -2.45 13.26 -3.99
C ALA A 110 -1.53 12.93 -5.17
N GLY A 111 -0.23 12.73 -4.91
CA GLY A 111 0.75 12.41 -5.94
C GLY A 111 0.40 11.13 -6.68
N TRP A 112 0.08 10.05 -5.97
CA TRP A 112 -0.28 8.79 -6.62
C TRP A 112 -1.66 8.82 -7.26
N ALA A 113 -2.60 9.60 -6.71
CA ALA A 113 -3.89 9.86 -7.36
C ALA A 113 -3.72 10.60 -8.69
N ILE A 114 -2.80 11.57 -8.78
CA ILE A 114 -2.46 12.27 -10.04
C ILE A 114 -1.84 11.30 -11.04
N VAL A 115 -0.89 10.45 -10.61
CA VAL A 115 -0.29 9.41 -11.47
C VAL A 115 -1.36 8.48 -12.04
N ARG A 116 -2.31 8.03 -11.20
CA ARG A 116 -3.43 7.19 -11.67
C ARG A 116 -4.43 7.96 -12.51
N ALA A 117 -4.65 9.26 -12.28
CA ALA A 117 -5.52 10.08 -13.11
C ALA A 117 -4.95 10.28 -14.53
N ALA A 118 -3.62 10.33 -14.67
CA ALA A 118 -2.96 10.44 -15.98
C ALA A 118 -3.01 9.14 -16.79
N ASN A 119 -3.15 7.99 -16.13
CA ASN A 119 -3.34 6.69 -16.79
C ASN A 119 -4.34 5.83 -16.00
N PRO A 120 -5.65 6.15 -16.11
CA PRO A 120 -6.69 5.54 -15.28
C PRO A 120 -7.10 4.14 -15.74
N ASP A 121 -6.63 3.72 -16.92
CA ASP A 121 -7.02 2.46 -17.55
C ASP A 121 -6.75 1.28 -16.62
N ILE A 122 -7.76 0.42 -16.54
CA ILE A 122 -7.79 -0.80 -15.74
C ILE A 122 -7.63 -1.97 -16.70
N ALA A 123 -6.50 -1.98 -17.39
CA ALA A 123 -6.16 -2.96 -18.41
C ALA A 123 -4.85 -3.68 -18.06
N GLY A 124 -4.78 -4.94 -18.50
CA GLY A 124 -3.63 -5.81 -18.31
C GLY A 124 -3.62 -6.56 -16.99
N THR A 125 -3.03 -7.76 -17.04
CA THR A 125 -2.80 -8.67 -15.90
C THR A 125 -4.05 -8.87 -15.04
N GLU A 126 -3.93 -8.63 -13.74
CA GLU A 126 -4.94 -8.91 -12.73
C GLU A 126 -5.89 -7.72 -12.50
N LYS A 127 -5.59 -6.54 -13.06
CA LYS A 127 -6.40 -5.32 -12.82
C LYS A 127 -7.89 -5.48 -13.17
N PRO A 128 -8.27 -6.11 -14.30
CA PRO A 128 -9.68 -6.37 -14.59
C PRO A 128 -10.34 -7.27 -13.54
N MET A 129 -9.60 -8.24 -13.00
CA MET A 129 -10.09 -9.13 -11.93
C MET A 129 -10.29 -8.36 -10.63
N GLU A 130 -9.35 -7.50 -10.24
CA GLU A 130 -9.47 -6.66 -9.04
C GLU A 130 -10.71 -5.75 -9.11
N LEU A 131 -10.96 -5.14 -10.28
CA LEU A 131 -12.17 -4.36 -10.52
C LEU A 131 -13.45 -5.21 -10.49
N ALA A 132 -13.40 -6.42 -11.05
CA ALA A 132 -14.52 -7.36 -10.99
C ALA A 132 -14.86 -7.73 -9.55
N PHE A 133 -13.87 -7.99 -8.69
CA PHE A 133 -14.06 -8.27 -7.27
C PHE A 133 -14.63 -7.08 -6.49
N ILE A 134 -14.14 -5.85 -6.72
CA ILE A 134 -14.71 -4.65 -6.11
C ILE A 134 -16.20 -4.52 -6.49
N ASN A 135 -16.52 -4.67 -7.78
CA ASN A 135 -17.91 -4.57 -8.25
C ASN A 135 -18.79 -5.72 -7.74
N ALA A 136 -18.25 -6.94 -7.66
CA ALA A 136 -18.96 -8.09 -7.10
C ALA A 136 -19.33 -7.85 -5.64
N ILE A 137 -18.41 -7.32 -4.83
CA ILE A 137 -18.68 -6.94 -3.44
C ILE A 137 -19.71 -5.82 -3.36
N LEU A 138 -19.61 -4.77 -4.18
CA LEU A 138 -20.58 -3.68 -4.17
C LEU A 138 -22.00 -4.12 -4.52
N ARG A 139 -22.14 -5.14 -5.38
CA ARG A 139 -23.43 -5.63 -5.87
C ARG A 139 -24.02 -6.78 -5.05
N SER A 140 -23.20 -7.49 -4.27
CA SER A 140 -23.68 -8.62 -3.48
C SER A 140 -24.47 -8.14 -2.25
N PRO A 141 -25.64 -8.73 -1.93
CA PRO A 141 -26.43 -8.32 -0.75
C PRO A 141 -25.86 -8.81 0.58
N THR A 142 -25.05 -9.87 0.55
CA THR A 142 -24.45 -10.52 1.72
C THR A 142 -22.96 -10.79 1.49
N LEU A 143 -22.25 -11.14 2.56
CA LEU A 143 -20.90 -11.72 2.49
C LEU A 143 -20.97 -13.22 2.83
N PRO A 144 -20.11 -14.08 2.27
CA PRO A 144 -19.16 -13.80 1.17
C PRO A 144 -19.85 -13.29 -0.11
N PRO A 145 -19.18 -12.42 -0.90
CA PRO A 145 -19.76 -11.87 -2.13
C PRO A 145 -19.86 -12.94 -3.23
N ASN A 146 -20.74 -12.70 -4.20
CA ASN A 146 -20.89 -13.53 -5.40
C ASN A 146 -19.59 -13.57 -6.21
N ASP A 147 -19.26 -14.72 -6.78
CA ASP A 147 -18.12 -14.90 -7.66
C ASP A 147 -18.40 -14.29 -9.05
N PRO A 148 -17.59 -13.34 -9.55
CA PRO A 148 -17.79 -12.79 -10.89
C PRO A 148 -17.43 -13.76 -12.02
N TRP A 149 -16.74 -14.87 -11.72
CA TRP A 149 -16.33 -15.88 -12.69
C TRP A 149 -17.24 -17.11 -12.69
N LEU A 150 -17.87 -17.41 -11.55
CA LEU A 150 -18.70 -18.60 -11.38
C LEU A 150 -20.07 -18.25 -10.80
N SER A 151 -21.05 -18.06 -11.69
CA SER A 151 -22.42 -17.69 -11.33
C SER A 151 -23.04 -18.67 -10.32
N GLY A 152 -23.68 -18.12 -9.28
CA GLY A 152 -24.35 -18.90 -8.23
C GLY A 152 -23.45 -19.30 -7.06
N TYR A 153 -22.15 -19.00 -7.12
CA TYR A 153 -21.18 -19.32 -6.06
C TYR A 153 -20.62 -18.05 -5.43
N SER A 154 -19.97 -18.21 -4.27
CA SER A 154 -19.21 -17.16 -3.60
C SER A 154 -17.77 -17.11 -4.08
N ILE A 155 -17.13 -15.93 -4.02
CA ILE A 155 -15.72 -15.75 -4.38
C ILE A 155 -14.84 -16.75 -3.60
N SER A 156 -14.11 -17.59 -4.32
CA SER A 156 -13.11 -18.51 -3.76
C SER A 156 -11.69 -17.95 -3.92
N TYR A 157 -11.44 -16.78 -3.34
CA TYR A 157 -10.15 -16.08 -3.40
C TYR A 157 -9.91 -15.23 -2.15
N TYR A 158 -8.69 -14.75 -1.92
CA TYR A 158 -8.43 -13.76 -0.88
C TYR A 158 -8.99 -12.40 -1.31
N TYR A 159 -10.15 -12.01 -0.75
CA TYR A 159 -10.88 -10.82 -1.19
C TYR A 159 -11.00 -9.69 -0.15
N PHE A 160 -10.47 -9.87 1.06
CA PHE A 160 -10.64 -8.89 2.16
C PHE A 160 -10.14 -7.49 1.79
N GLY A 161 -9.01 -7.38 1.07
CA GLY A 161 -8.51 -6.08 0.59
C GLY A 161 -9.53 -5.35 -0.31
N TYR A 162 -10.24 -6.08 -1.18
CA TYR A 162 -11.29 -5.51 -2.02
C TYR A 162 -12.53 -5.11 -1.21
N VAL A 163 -12.80 -5.76 -0.06
CA VAL A 163 -13.86 -5.33 0.88
C VAL A 163 -13.54 -3.95 1.42
N LEU A 164 -12.29 -3.72 1.85
CA LEU A 164 -11.86 -2.41 2.36
C LEU A 164 -12.10 -1.29 1.33
N ILE A 165 -11.73 -1.55 0.08
CA ILE A 165 -11.90 -0.60 -1.03
C ILE A 165 -13.38 -0.42 -1.38
N ALA A 166 -14.17 -1.50 -1.41
CA ALA A 166 -15.61 -1.44 -1.69
C ALA A 166 -16.38 -0.67 -0.61
N MET A 167 -16.03 -0.82 0.68
CA MET A 167 -16.65 -0.07 1.76
C MET A 167 -16.38 1.44 1.65
N LEU A 168 -15.12 1.82 1.38
CA LEU A 168 -14.78 3.22 1.10
C LEU A 168 -15.56 3.72 -0.11
N ALA A 169 -15.69 2.90 -1.16
CA ALA A 169 -16.40 3.28 -2.36
C ALA A 169 -17.89 3.52 -2.11
N ARG A 170 -18.54 2.63 -1.35
CA ARG A 170 -19.96 2.69 -1.04
C ARG A 170 -20.29 3.91 -0.18
N LEU A 171 -19.56 4.15 0.91
CA LEU A 171 -19.79 5.32 1.79
C LEU A 171 -19.52 6.66 1.09
N THR A 172 -18.60 6.71 0.13
CA THR A 172 -18.27 7.94 -0.60
C THR A 172 -18.98 8.07 -1.94
N ALA A 173 -19.89 7.15 -2.25
CA ALA A 173 -20.64 7.07 -3.51
C ALA A 173 -19.73 7.14 -4.76
N THR A 174 -18.57 6.48 -4.71
CA THR A 174 -17.63 6.40 -5.85
C THR A 174 -17.85 5.14 -6.66
N SER A 175 -17.78 5.26 -7.99
CA SER A 175 -17.83 4.10 -8.88
C SER A 175 -16.67 3.13 -8.63
N GLY A 176 -16.85 1.85 -8.96
CA GLY A 176 -15.82 0.82 -8.78
C GLY A 176 -14.50 1.15 -9.48
N SER A 177 -14.54 1.76 -10.67
CA SER A 177 -13.33 2.16 -11.43
C SER A 177 -12.56 3.31 -10.76
N VAL A 178 -13.27 4.29 -10.19
CA VAL A 178 -12.63 5.38 -9.44
C VAL A 178 -12.11 4.85 -8.11
N ALA A 179 -12.86 3.98 -7.43
CA ALA A 179 -12.46 3.33 -6.19
C ALA A 179 -11.22 2.47 -6.36
N PHE A 180 -11.10 1.72 -7.47
CA PHE A 180 -9.90 0.97 -7.82
C PHE A 180 -8.67 1.89 -7.86
N ASN A 181 -8.76 2.99 -8.61
CA ASN A 181 -7.66 3.94 -8.76
C ASN A 181 -7.31 4.67 -7.45
N LEU A 182 -8.32 5.11 -6.69
CA LEU A 182 -8.11 5.72 -5.37
C LEU A 182 -7.60 4.71 -4.34
N GLY A 183 -8.00 3.44 -4.45
CA GLY A 183 -7.50 2.35 -3.62
C GLY A 183 -6.00 2.14 -3.80
N LEU A 184 -5.50 2.14 -5.04
CA LEU A 184 -4.07 2.09 -5.32
C LEU A 184 -3.32 3.29 -4.71
N ALA A 185 -3.86 4.50 -4.86
CA ALA A 185 -3.29 5.71 -4.27
C ALA A 185 -3.29 5.65 -2.73
N LEU A 186 -4.35 5.12 -2.13
CA LEU A 186 -4.47 4.97 -0.69
C LEU A 186 -3.46 3.96 -0.16
N THR A 187 -3.31 2.80 -0.81
CA THR A 187 -2.31 1.78 -0.45
C THR A 187 -0.90 2.35 -0.50
N PHE A 188 -0.57 3.11 -1.55
CA PHE A 188 0.72 3.80 -1.66
C PHE A 188 0.94 4.80 -0.50
N ALA A 189 -0.06 5.62 -0.19
CA ALA A 189 0.02 6.61 0.88
C ALA A 189 0.14 5.97 2.28
N LEU A 190 -0.63 4.91 2.55
CA LEU A 190 -0.55 4.13 3.79
C LEU A 190 0.81 3.44 3.93
N GLY A 191 1.35 2.87 2.85
CA GLY A 191 2.71 2.30 2.83
C GLY A 191 3.78 3.37 3.06
N THR A 192 3.58 4.58 2.53
CA THR A 192 4.51 5.70 2.69
C THR A 192 4.61 6.12 4.16
N VAL A 193 3.46 6.40 4.80
CA VAL A 193 3.49 6.77 6.22
C VAL A 193 3.84 5.59 7.11
N GLY A 194 3.40 4.36 6.78
CA GLY A 194 3.72 3.15 7.54
C GLY A 194 5.23 2.89 7.61
N SER A 195 5.92 2.91 6.47
CA SER A 195 7.38 2.73 6.43
C SER A 195 8.12 3.87 7.13
N TYR A 196 7.69 5.13 6.95
CA TYR A 196 8.20 6.27 7.73
C TYR A 196 8.05 6.02 9.23
N GLY A 197 6.88 5.54 9.67
CA GLY A 197 6.57 5.27 11.08
C GLY A 197 7.47 4.19 11.68
N VAL A 198 7.75 3.13 10.94
CA VAL A 198 8.68 2.07 11.36
C VAL A 198 10.06 2.66 11.63
N LEU A 199 10.66 3.33 10.64
CA LEU A 199 12.01 3.89 10.81
C LEU A 199 12.07 5.00 11.85
N HIS A 200 11.07 5.88 11.88
CA HIS A 200 10.98 6.92 12.90
C HIS A 200 10.95 6.33 14.32
N ASN A 201 10.15 5.28 14.55
CA ASN A 201 10.09 4.61 15.86
C ASN A 201 11.41 3.90 16.21
N LEU A 202 12.06 3.23 15.25
CA LEU A 202 13.36 2.58 15.47
C LEU A 202 14.45 3.59 15.86
N LEU A 203 14.56 4.70 15.11
CA LEU A 203 15.54 5.75 15.38
C LEU A 203 15.24 6.47 16.71
N ALA A 204 13.97 6.72 17.01
CA ALA A 204 13.59 7.34 18.27
C ALA A 204 13.78 6.41 19.48
N GLY A 205 13.67 5.08 19.31
CA GLY A 205 13.96 4.09 20.35
C GLY A 205 15.46 3.98 20.68
N ARG A 206 16.34 4.13 19.68
CA ARG A 206 17.81 4.15 19.87
C ARG A 206 18.33 5.36 20.66
N LYS A 207 17.50 6.40 20.87
CA LYS A 207 17.84 7.57 21.71
C LYS A 207 18.21 7.23 23.15
N ARG A 208 17.88 6.03 23.65
CA ARG A 208 18.34 5.57 24.96
C ARG A 208 19.86 5.33 25.02
N GLN A 209 20.56 5.26 23.88
CA GLN A 209 21.97 4.85 23.79
C GLN A 209 22.91 5.91 23.18
N THR A 210 22.40 6.99 22.55
CA THR A 210 23.24 8.00 21.86
C THR A 210 22.80 9.43 22.17
N ALA A 211 23.75 10.37 22.26
CA ALA A 211 23.51 11.76 22.67
C ALA A 211 22.78 12.62 21.62
N ALA A 212 22.85 12.25 20.33
CA ALA A 212 22.24 13.00 19.24
C ALA A 212 20.79 12.57 18.99
N ARG A 213 19.85 13.52 18.95
CA ARG A 213 18.46 13.23 18.58
C ARG A 213 18.34 13.12 17.06
N PRO A 214 18.01 11.96 16.47
CA PRO A 214 17.72 11.86 15.05
C PRO A 214 16.59 12.83 14.67
N SER A 215 16.76 13.45 13.50
CA SER A 215 15.79 14.37 12.92
C SER A 215 14.47 13.64 12.64
N VAL A 216 13.35 14.35 12.77
CA VAL A 216 12.03 13.83 12.36
C VAL A 216 12.05 13.44 10.86
N PHE A 217 12.88 14.12 10.07
CA PHE A 217 13.04 13.85 8.64
C PHE A 217 13.87 12.60 8.33
N SER A 218 14.66 12.07 9.26
CA SER A 218 15.43 10.84 9.03
C SER A 218 14.53 9.63 8.73
N GLY A 219 13.27 9.66 9.20
CA GLY A 219 12.27 8.64 8.86
C GLY A 219 11.90 8.61 7.37
N LEU A 220 12.12 9.70 6.61
CA LEU A 220 11.78 9.79 5.18
C LEU A 220 12.64 8.86 4.30
N LEU A 221 13.77 8.39 4.81
CA LEU A 221 14.59 7.41 4.10
C LEU A 221 13.83 6.10 3.89
N ALA A 222 12.98 5.67 4.82
CA ALA A 222 12.24 4.42 4.69
C ALA A 222 11.27 4.40 3.50
N PRO A 223 10.32 5.34 3.33
CA PRO A 223 9.47 5.34 2.15
C PRO A 223 10.25 5.53 0.85
N PHE A 224 11.35 6.30 0.86
CA PHE A 224 12.22 6.41 -0.31
C PHE A 224 12.81 5.04 -0.70
N PHE A 225 13.43 4.32 0.24
CA PHE A 225 14.05 3.04 -0.07
C PHE A 225 13.03 1.92 -0.36
N VAL A 226 11.90 1.91 0.35
CA VAL A 226 10.89 0.85 0.24
C VAL A 226 9.99 1.03 -0.99
N LEU A 227 9.61 2.26 -1.34
CA LEU A 227 8.60 2.50 -2.38
C LEU A 227 9.18 3.07 -3.67
N ILE A 228 10.33 3.74 -3.62
CA ILE A 228 10.93 4.40 -4.79
C ILE A 228 12.10 3.60 -5.34
N THR A 229 13.03 3.15 -4.48
CA THR A 229 14.27 2.50 -4.94
C THR A 229 14.27 0.97 -4.79
N SER A 230 13.21 0.37 -4.27
CA SER A 230 13.18 -1.08 -3.97
C SER A 230 13.18 -1.95 -5.23
N ASN A 231 12.73 -1.42 -6.37
CA ASN A 231 12.77 -2.09 -7.65
C ASN A 231 13.75 -1.38 -8.60
N LEU A 232 14.96 -1.96 -8.72
CA LEU A 232 15.99 -1.46 -9.62
C LEU A 232 15.77 -1.86 -11.08
N SER A 233 14.76 -2.67 -11.40
CA SER A 233 14.50 -3.16 -12.76
C SER A 233 14.32 -2.02 -13.77
N GLY A 234 13.66 -0.93 -13.38
CA GLY A 234 13.51 0.25 -14.25
C GLY A 234 14.84 0.93 -14.56
N LEU A 235 15.71 1.08 -13.54
CA LEU A 235 17.06 1.63 -13.72
C LEU A 235 17.91 0.72 -14.61
N LEU A 236 17.90 -0.58 -14.34
CA LEU A 236 18.64 -1.57 -15.13
C LEU A 236 18.15 -1.59 -16.58
N GLN A 237 16.83 -1.53 -16.82
CA GLN A 237 16.25 -1.44 -18.16
C GLN A 237 16.72 -0.18 -18.90
N TYR A 238 16.77 0.97 -18.22
CA TYR A 238 17.27 2.21 -18.82
C TYR A 238 18.75 2.11 -19.20
N LEU A 239 19.60 1.59 -18.29
CA LEU A 239 21.03 1.43 -18.55
C LEU A 239 21.29 0.42 -19.68
N HIS A 240 20.58 -0.71 -19.67
CA HIS A 240 20.64 -1.74 -20.70
C HIS A 240 20.27 -1.17 -22.07
N ALA A 241 19.11 -0.51 -22.18
CA ALA A 241 18.63 0.06 -23.44
C ALA A 241 19.56 1.14 -24.01
N ARG A 242 20.38 1.80 -23.17
CA ARG A 242 21.39 2.79 -23.58
C ARG A 242 22.73 2.16 -23.96
N GLY A 243 22.85 0.82 -23.94
CA GLY A 243 24.09 0.12 -24.26
C GLY A 243 25.18 0.27 -23.20
N VAL A 244 24.84 0.71 -21.99
CA VAL A 244 25.82 0.85 -20.90
C VAL A 244 26.39 -0.54 -20.60
N PHE A 245 27.71 -0.67 -20.53
CA PHE A 245 28.46 -1.92 -20.36
C PHE A 245 28.43 -2.92 -21.53
N TRP A 246 27.81 -2.59 -22.66
CA TRP A 246 27.90 -3.37 -23.90
C TRP A 246 29.08 -2.89 -24.74
N GLN A 247 29.83 -3.83 -25.32
CA GLN A 247 30.95 -3.55 -26.21
C GLN A 247 30.82 -4.42 -27.46
N GLN A 248 31.26 -3.90 -28.61
CA GLN A 248 31.38 -4.70 -29.83
C GLN A 248 32.80 -5.24 -29.95
N THR A 249 32.93 -6.54 -30.18
CA THR A 249 34.20 -7.17 -30.53
C THR A 249 34.62 -6.79 -31.95
N ALA A 250 35.87 -7.04 -32.32
CA ALA A 250 36.36 -6.82 -33.69
C ALA A 250 35.59 -7.64 -34.75
N ALA A 251 34.94 -8.73 -34.34
CA ALA A 251 34.06 -9.55 -35.19
C ALA A 251 32.63 -8.99 -35.29
N GLY A 252 32.31 -7.88 -34.61
CA GLY A 252 30.99 -7.25 -34.60
C GLY A 252 30.00 -7.83 -33.59
N GLU A 253 30.43 -8.77 -32.74
CA GLU A 253 29.57 -9.37 -31.72
C GLU A 253 29.45 -8.46 -30.49
N TRP A 254 28.24 -8.34 -29.96
CA TRP A 254 27.98 -7.60 -28.73
C TRP A 254 28.27 -8.48 -27.52
N VAL A 255 29.13 -8.00 -26.62
CA VAL A 255 29.48 -8.70 -25.38
C VAL A 255 29.39 -7.76 -24.18
N SER A 256 28.98 -8.30 -23.03
CA SER A 256 28.99 -7.57 -21.77
C SER A 256 29.24 -8.52 -20.59
N PRO A 257 30.41 -8.43 -19.93
CA PRO A 257 30.67 -9.20 -18.71
C PRO A 257 29.72 -8.86 -17.56
N VAL A 258 29.28 -7.59 -17.48
CA VAL A 258 28.38 -7.13 -16.41
C VAL A 258 26.98 -7.69 -16.58
N TRP A 259 26.41 -7.60 -17.79
CA TRP A 259 25.07 -8.12 -18.05
C TRP A 259 25.02 -9.64 -18.06
N ALA A 260 26.09 -10.29 -18.55
CA ALA A 260 26.24 -11.74 -18.46
C ALA A 260 26.39 -12.21 -17.00
N TRP A 261 27.08 -11.45 -16.14
CA TRP A 261 27.18 -11.77 -14.72
C TRP A 261 25.86 -11.56 -13.96
N LEU A 262 25.12 -10.49 -14.30
CA LEU A 262 23.80 -10.24 -13.72
C LEU A 262 22.80 -11.35 -14.09
N ASP A 263 22.87 -11.85 -15.33
CA ASP A 263 22.10 -12.99 -15.84
C ASP A 263 20.57 -12.88 -15.63
N ILE A 264 20.05 -11.67 -15.78
CA ILE A 264 18.62 -11.38 -15.61
C ILE A 264 17.94 -11.40 -16.98
N GLY A 265 17.51 -12.57 -17.42
CA GLY A 265 16.64 -12.76 -18.59
C GLY A 265 17.13 -12.01 -19.83
N ARG A 266 16.32 -11.07 -20.34
CA ARG A 266 16.65 -10.32 -21.57
C ARG A 266 17.82 -9.35 -21.42
N PHE A 267 18.26 -9.03 -20.21
CA PHE A 267 19.42 -8.17 -20.02
C PHE A 267 20.72 -8.85 -20.47
N ALA A 268 20.79 -10.19 -20.46
CA ALA A 268 21.92 -10.94 -21.00
C ALA A 268 22.03 -10.86 -22.55
N GLN A 269 20.99 -10.36 -23.23
CA GLN A 269 20.97 -10.17 -24.67
C GLN A 269 21.27 -8.71 -25.04
N PRO A 270 21.86 -8.44 -26.23
CA PRO A 270 22.17 -7.09 -26.67
C PRO A 270 20.91 -6.19 -26.71
N PRO A 271 21.06 -4.88 -26.47
CA PRO A 271 19.92 -3.97 -26.44
C PRO A 271 19.34 -3.74 -27.83
N THR A 272 18.02 -3.77 -27.93
CA THR A 272 17.28 -3.50 -29.18
C THR A 272 16.94 -2.02 -29.37
N GLY A 273 17.33 -1.15 -28.44
CA GLY A 273 17.03 0.29 -28.44
C GLY A 273 15.64 0.67 -27.92
N ASN A 274 14.76 -0.31 -27.62
CA ASN A 274 13.47 -0.03 -26.98
C ASN A 274 13.63 0.16 -25.47
N LEU A 275 13.26 1.34 -24.96
CA LEU A 275 13.35 1.69 -23.54
C LEU A 275 12.38 0.90 -22.67
N LEU A 276 11.17 0.61 -23.15
CA LEU A 276 10.10 -0.03 -22.39
C LEU A 276 9.40 -1.09 -23.24
N PRO A 277 10.04 -2.26 -23.45
CA PRO A 277 9.41 -3.36 -24.18
C PRO A 277 8.15 -3.86 -23.46
N PHE A 278 7.28 -4.55 -24.21
CA PHE A 278 6.12 -5.21 -23.63
C PHE A 278 6.57 -6.16 -22.50
N TRP A 279 5.91 -6.05 -21.34
CA TRP A 279 6.26 -6.77 -20.11
C TRP A 279 7.68 -6.52 -19.57
N TRP A 280 8.26 -5.34 -19.81
CA TRP A 280 9.59 -4.99 -19.26
C TRP A 280 9.72 -5.21 -17.75
N TRP A 281 8.65 -5.04 -16.98
CA TRP A 281 8.67 -5.22 -15.52
C TRP A 281 8.68 -6.70 -15.10
N TRP A 282 8.25 -7.62 -15.99
CA TRP A 282 8.15 -9.05 -15.70
C TRP A 282 9.51 -9.68 -15.44
N GLN A 283 10.54 -9.29 -16.19
CA GLN A 283 11.90 -9.79 -15.98
C GLN A 283 12.45 -9.40 -14.58
N GLY A 284 12.08 -8.23 -14.07
CA GLY A 284 12.47 -7.79 -12.73
C GLY A 284 11.80 -8.58 -11.60
N SER A 285 10.74 -9.33 -11.91
CA SER A 285 10.05 -10.22 -10.95
C SER A 285 10.61 -11.65 -10.92
N ARG A 286 11.48 -12.02 -11.88
CA ARG A 286 12.03 -13.38 -12.03
C ARG A 286 13.54 -13.30 -12.27
N ILE A 287 14.26 -13.03 -11.18
CA ILE A 287 15.73 -12.93 -11.16
C ILE A 287 16.43 -14.26 -10.87
N VAL A 288 15.67 -15.31 -10.53
CA VAL A 288 16.20 -16.65 -10.29
C VAL A 288 16.06 -17.46 -11.58
N GLN A 289 17.20 -17.89 -12.12
CA GLN A 289 17.28 -18.83 -13.24
C GLN A 289 17.44 -20.25 -12.68
N ASP A 290 16.80 -21.22 -13.32
CA ASP A 290 16.96 -22.63 -12.97
C ASP A 290 18.14 -23.20 -13.74
N TYR A 291 19.22 -23.53 -13.04
CA TYR A 291 20.39 -24.18 -13.62
C TYR A 291 20.33 -25.70 -13.42
N ASP A 292 20.81 -26.47 -14.40
CA ASP A 292 21.09 -27.89 -14.21
C ASP A 292 22.38 -28.12 -13.40
N TYR A 293 22.63 -29.39 -13.04
CA TYR A 293 23.85 -29.77 -12.30
C TYR A 293 25.14 -29.56 -13.11
N LEU A 294 25.04 -29.27 -14.40
CA LEU A 294 26.13 -28.94 -15.31
C LEU A 294 26.24 -27.43 -15.56
N TRP A 295 25.48 -26.62 -14.83
CA TRP A 295 25.41 -25.16 -14.96
C TRP A 295 24.87 -24.67 -16.33
N ASN A 296 24.06 -25.48 -17.00
CA ASN A 296 23.27 -25.02 -18.14
C ASN A 296 21.97 -24.39 -17.64
N ASN A 297 21.62 -23.22 -18.19
CA ASN A 297 20.34 -22.59 -17.89
C ASN A 297 19.20 -23.44 -18.49
N LYS A 298 18.23 -23.85 -17.65
CA LYS A 298 17.03 -24.62 -18.02
C LYS A 298 15.83 -23.74 -18.39
N GLY A 299 15.96 -22.41 -18.27
CA GLY A 299 14.92 -21.41 -18.51
C GLY A 299 15.25 -20.44 -19.64
#